data_AF-A0A011V2E0-F1
#
_entry.id   AF-A0A011V2E0-F1
#
_cell.length_a   1.000
_cell.length_b   1.000
_cell.length_c   1.000
_cell.angle_alpha   90.00
_cell.angle_beta   90.00
_cell.angle_gamma   90.00
#
_symmetry.space_group_name_H-M   'P 1'
#
loop_
_entity.id
_entity.type
_entity.pdbx_description
1 polymer ?
#
loop_
_entity_poly.entity_id
_entity_poly.type
_entity_poly.pdbx_seq_one_letter_code
_entity_poly.pdbx_strand_id
1 'polypeptide(L)'
;MRNLLSSRIAALKVAAFVIGVLMIIFSMGDAVRIWKKDFGKIYEKGRTDYAEDELITGKIEYIVGKVATLESSQTVYGIPVKKKLTPYYLCIIPNDKKTGKESYYVLVHATNKDTINKMNALITPTRFVLEHPGEEVTSPHEPVALELKARPVPEEVMDFTKSYMNMGNAKMSDSDIKKTFADYMLEERDFSTDKFMPLFGIIVALIPALMFIVSRKRAKAYKASRTHYVNQGPPVDYNTPPSNAGGEPMKRYSAQAYETHSYPRGYGADSNNTQETIGEMDSIDTSNLKL
;
A
#
# COMPACT_ATOMS: atom_id res chain seq x y z
N MET A 1 7.94 20.58 21.71
CA MET A 1 8.27 19.48 20.77
C MET A 1 7.38 18.23 20.89
N ARG A 2 7.06 17.71 22.09
CA ARG A 2 6.21 16.49 22.25
C ARG A 2 4.83 16.56 21.57
N ASN A 3 4.14 17.71 21.61
CA ASN A 3 2.81 17.85 21.00
C ASN A 3 2.85 17.79 19.46
N LEU A 4 3.88 18.36 18.82
CA LEU A 4 4.07 18.31 17.37
C LEU A 4 4.41 16.90 16.86
N LEU A 5 5.22 16.14 17.60
CA LEU A 5 5.51 14.73 17.30
C LEU A 5 4.25 13.86 17.47
N SER A 6 3.45 14.12 18.51
CA SER A 6 2.22 13.34 18.77
C SER A 6 1.13 13.57 17.72
N SER A 7 0.95 14.79 17.21
CA SER A 7 -0.06 15.07 16.17
C SER A 7 0.34 14.50 14.82
N ARG A 8 1.64 14.53 14.48
CA ARG A 8 2.17 13.92 13.25
C ARG A 8 2.00 12.39 13.25
N ILE A 9 2.23 11.73 14.38
CA ILE A 9 2.02 10.28 14.52
C ILE A 9 0.52 9.93 14.43
N ALA A 10 -0.37 10.77 14.98
CA ALA A 10 -1.81 10.58 14.85
C ALA A 10 -2.29 10.75 13.39
N ALA A 11 -1.82 11.80 12.71
CA ALA A 11 -2.12 12.03 11.30
C ALA A 11 -1.64 10.87 10.40
N LEU A 12 -0.43 10.35 10.66
CA LEU A 12 0.12 9.22 9.90
C LEU A 12 -0.68 7.92 10.10
N LYS A 13 -1.20 7.67 11.31
CA LYS A 13 -2.10 6.53 11.57
C LYS A 13 -3.42 6.65 10.84
N VAL A 14 -4.01 7.84 10.82
CA VAL A 14 -5.26 8.10 10.09
C VAL A 14 -5.04 7.94 8.58
N ALA A 15 -3.95 8.50 8.05
CA ALA A 15 -3.59 8.35 6.64
C ALA A 15 -3.37 6.87 6.27
N ALA A 16 -2.61 6.11 7.07
CA ALA A 16 -2.40 4.68 6.84
C ALA A 16 -3.72 3.88 6.88
N PHE A 17 -4.60 4.19 7.82
CA PHE A 17 -5.92 3.56 7.89
C PHE A 17 -6.76 3.83 6.63
N VAL A 18 -6.83 5.09 6.19
CA VAL A 18 -7.57 5.47 4.98
C VAL A 18 -6.98 4.79 3.74
N ILE A 19 -5.66 4.77 3.60
CA ILE A 19 -4.98 4.09 2.49
C ILE A 19 -5.34 2.59 2.50
N GLY A 20 -5.27 1.93 3.66
CA GLY A 20 -5.64 0.51 3.78
C GLY A 20 -7.08 0.23 3.36
N VAL A 21 -8.03 1.08 3.77
CA VAL A 21 -9.44 0.95 3.39
C VAL A 21 -9.63 1.18 1.88
N LEU A 22 -8.99 2.18 1.29
CA LEU A 22 -9.06 2.42 -0.15
C LEU A 22 -8.47 1.26 -0.95
N MET A 23 -7.33 0.70 -0.52
CA MET A 23 -6.75 -0.48 -1.15
C MET A 23 -7.74 -1.66 -1.16
N ILE A 24 -8.45 -1.90 -0.06
CA ILE A 24 -9.49 -2.94 0.00
C ILE A 24 -10.60 -2.64 -1.02
N ILE A 25 -11.18 -1.44 -0.99
CA ILE A 25 -12.33 -1.08 -1.85
C ILE A 25 -11.99 -1.22 -3.33
N PHE A 26 -10.84 -0.69 -3.75
CA PHE A 26 -10.46 -0.69 -5.17
C PHE A 26 -9.95 -2.05 -5.68
N SER A 27 -9.38 -2.89 -4.81
CA SER A 27 -8.84 -4.20 -5.23
C SER A 27 -9.79 -5.38 -5.02
N MET A 28 -10.84 -5.24 -4.19
CA MET A 28 -11.75 -6.35 -3.87
C MET A 28 -12.47 -6.90 -5.10
N GLY A 29 -12.90 -6.05 -6.03
CA GLY A 29 -13.61 -6.47 -7.24
C GLY A 29 -12.76 -7.41 -8.10
N ASP A 30 -11.53 -7.00 -8.43
CA ASP A 30 -10.58 -7.80 -9.21
C ASP A 30 -10.18 -9.08 -8.43
N ALA A 31 -9.90 -8.97 -7.12
CA ALA A 31 -9.51 -10.12 -6.30
C ALA A 31 -10.60 -11.19 -6.21
N VAL A 32 -11.88 -10.80 -6.08
CA VAL A 32 -13.01 -11.74 -6.06
C VAL A 32 -13.14 -12.45 -7.41
N ARG A 33 -12.98 -11.75 -8.53
CA ARG A 33 -12.99 -12.36 -9.87
C ARG A 33 -11.86 -13.38 -10.02
N ILE A 34 -10.65 -13.02 -9.58
CA ILE A 34 -9.49 -13.92 -9.58
C ILE A 34 -9.74 -15.17 -8.71
N TRP A 35 -10.28 -15.01 -7.50
CA TRP A 35 -10.60 -16.14 -6.62
C TRP A 35 -11.68 -17.05 -7.18
N LYS A 36 -12.67 -16.49 -7.88
CA LYS A 36 -13.71 -17.26 -8.58
C LYS A 36 -13.23 -17.89 -9.90
N LYS A 37 -11.99 -17.57 -10.33
CA LYS A 37 -11.44 -17.94 -11.64
C LYS A 37 -12.33 -17.48 -12.80
N ASP A 38 -12.99 -16.34 -12.62
CA ASP A 38 -13.89 -15.75 -13.60
C ASP A 38 -13.07 -14.94 -14.62
N PHE A 39 -12.45 -15.67 -15.55
CA PHE A 39 -11.59 -15.12 -16.60
C PHE A 39 -12.21 -15.37 -17.97
N GLY A 40 -12.29 -14.30 -18.77
CA GLY A 40 -12.52 -14.44 -20.21
C GLY A 40 -11.34 -15.16 -20.87
N LYS A 41 -11.59 -15.96 -21.91
CA LYS A 41 -10.53 -16.57 -22.70
C LYS A 41 -10.37 -15.85 -24.03
N ILE A 42 -9.14 -15.46 -24.38
CA ILE A 42 -8.85 -14.69 -25.62
C ILE A 42 -9.48 -15.34 -26.85
N TYR A 43 -9.31 -16.66 -27.04
CA TYR A 43 -9.82 -17.39 -28.21
C TYR A 43 -11.33 -17.65 -28.20
N GLU A 44 -12.00 -17.43 -27.07
CA GLU A 44 -13.46 -17.54 -26.97
C GLU A 44 -14.12 -16.16 -27.16
N LYS A 45 -13.34 -15.09 -27.35
CA LYS A 45 -13.79 -13.70 -27.51
C LYS A 45 -13.67 -13.25 -28.96
N GLY A 46 -14.61 -12.43 -29.40
CA GLY A 46 -14.53 -11.67 -30.64
C GLY A 46 -14.00 -10.27 -30.38
N ARG A 47 -13.71 -9.54 -31.46
CA ARG A 47 -13.10 -8.19 -31.38
C ARG A 47 -13.87 -7.18 -30.52
N THR A 48 -15.21 -7.32 -30.45
CA THR A 48 -16.13 -6.43 -29.72
C THR A 48 -16.65 -7.03 -28.41
N ASP A 49 -16.20 -8.23 -28.04
CA ASP A 49 -16.74 -8.96 -26.88
C ASP A 49 -16.04 -8.60 -25.56
N TYR A 50 -15.04 -7.73 -25.62
CA TYR A 50 -14.30 -7.28 -24.45
C TYR A 50 -15.09 -6.22 -23.70
N ALA A 51 -15.23 -6.40 -22.40
CA ALA A 51 -15.72 -5.35 -21.51
C ALA A 51 -14.54 -4.60 -20.88
N GLU A 52 -14.74 -3.32 -20.58
CA GLU A 52 -13.75 -2.55 -19.81
C GLU A 52 -13.46 -3.23 -18.47
N ASP A 53 -12.18 -3.30 -18.11
CA ASP A 53 -11.69 -3.92 -16.88
C ASP A 53 -11.99 -5.43 -16.74
N GLU A 54 -12.35 -6.09 -17.82
CA GLU A 54 -12.47 -7.55 -17.86
C GLU A 54 -11.12 -8.22 -17.65
N LEU A 55 -11.09 -9.29 -16.85
CA LEU A 55 -9.91 -10.11 -16.64
C LEU A 55 -9.89 -11.25 -17.67
N ILE A 56 -8.78 -11.40 -18.36
CA ILE A 56 -8.65 -12.25 -19.52
C ILE A 56 -7.40 -13.13 -19.35
N THR A 57 -7.51 -14.38 -19.78
CA THR A 57 -6.38 -15.31 -19.85
C THR A 57 -6.30 -15.94 -21.23
N GLY A 58 -5.10 -16.24 -21.68
CA GLY A 58 -4.92 -16.86 -22.99
C GLY A 58 -3.47 -17.06 -23.34
N LYS A 59 -3.25 -17.66 -24.51
CA LYS A 59 -1.92 -17.82 -25.10
C LYS A 59 -1.84 -16.97 -26.35
N ILE A 60 -0.84 -16.13 -26.50
CA ILE A 60 -0.61 -15.40 -27.75
C ILE A 60 0.36 -16.20 -28.62
N GLU A 61 -0.08 -16.54 -29.82
CA GLU A 61 0.66 -17.36 -30.79
C GLU A 61 1.33 -16.51 -31.86
N TYR A 62 0.64 -15.44 -32.30
CA TYR A 62 1.06 -14.62 -33.44
C TYR A 62 1.25 -13.16 -33.04
N ILE A 63 2.46 -12.65 -33.25
CA ILE A 63 2.87 -11.28 -32.93
C ILE A 63 3.48 -10.64 -34.17
N VAL A 64 2.81 -9.63 -34.71
CA VAL A 64 3.27 -8.91 -35.91
C VAL A 64 4.51 -8.08 -35.57
N GLY A 65 4.47 -7.36 -34.45
CA GLY A 65 5.57 -6.50 -34.05
C GLY A 65 5.21 -5.50 -32.95
N LYS A 66 6.18 -4.66 -32.61
CA LYS A 66 6.02 -3.55 -31.67
C LYS A 66 5.56 -2.31 -32.43
N VAL A 67 4.42 -1.74 -32.05
CA VAL A 67 3.86 -0.54 -32.69
C VAL A 67 4.17 0.74 -31.94
N ALA A 68 4.28 0.65 -30.61
CA ALA A 68 4.58 1.78 -29.74
C ALA A 68 5.33 1.29 -28.50
N THR A 69 5.96 2.20 -27.76
CA THR A 69 6.62 1.90 -26.49
C THR A 69 6.32 3.01 -25.49
N LEU A 70 5.80 2.63 -24.32
CA LEU A 70 5.60 3.54 -23.20
C LEU A 70 6.90 3.67 -22.42
N GLU A 71 7.42 4.89 -22.30
CA GLU A 71 8.51 5.22 -21.38
C GLU A 71 7.94 5.69 -20.04
N SER A 72 8.18 4.91 -19.00
CA SER A 72 7.91 5.31 -17.62
C SER A 72 9.22 5.65 -16.92
N SER A 73 9.30 6.85 -16.34
CA SER A 73 10.44 7.27 -15.53
C SER A 73 10.05 7.27 -14.06
N GLN A 74 10.84 6.57 -13.24
CA GLN A 74 10.73 6.67 -11.80
C GLN A 74 11.63 7.81 -11.33
N THR A 75 11.04 8.82 -10.70
CA THR A 75 11.79 9.93 -10.12
C THR A 75 11.94 9.74 -8.61
N VAL A 76 13.15 9.93 -8.09
CA VAL A 76 13.42 10.04 -6.65
C VAL A 76 13.92 11.47 -6.40
N TYR A 77 13.21 12.22 -5.55
CA TYR A 77 13.45 13.66 -5.33
C TYR A 77 13.44 14.50 -6.62
N GLY A 78 12.57 14.16 -7.59
CA GLY A 78 12.50 14.85 -8.88
C GLY A 78 13.59 14.47 -9.88
N ILE A 79 14.55 13.62 -9.51
CA ILE A 79 15.61 13.13 -10.40
C ILE A 79 15.18 11.77 -10.98
N PRO A 80 15.14 11.60 -12.31
CA PRO A 80 14.81 10.33 -12.92
C PRO A 80 15.93 9.31 -12.64
N VAL A 81 15.65 8.31 -11.82
CA VAL A 81 16.61 7.28 -11.40
C VAL A 81 16.48 5.98 -12.17
N LYS A 82 15.31 5.72 -12.77
CA LYS A 82 15.07 4.49 -13.53
C LYS A 82 14.13 4.77 -14.69
N LYS A 83 14.52 4.30 -15.87
CA LYS A 83 13.66 4.27 -17.07
C LYS A 83 13.18 2.84 -17.28
N LYS A 84 11.88 2.67 -17.47
CA LYS A 84 11.26 1.39 -17.85
C LYS A 84 10.49 1.60 -19.15
N LEU A 85 10.92 0.88 -20.18
CA LEU A 85 10.30 0.86 -21.50
C LEU A 85 9.40 -0.38 -21.60
N THR A 86 8.11 -0.17 -21.84
CA THR A 86 7.12 -1.25 -21.98
C THR A 86 6.45 -1.14 -23.36
N PRO A 87 6.60 -2.15 -24.23
CA PRO A 87 6.09 -2.11 -25.60
C PRO A 87 4.59 -2.43 -25.68
N TYR A 88 3.95 -1.86 -26.70
CA TYR A 88 2.65 -2.30 -27.22
C TYR A 88 2.89 -3.17 -28.45
N TYR A 89 2.43 -4.41 -28.39
CA TYR A 89 2.53 -5.39 -29.46
C TYR A 89 1.23 -5.48 -30.24
N LEU A 90 1.33 -5.51 -31.56
CA LEU A 90 0.21 -5.89 -32.43
C LEU A 90 0.19 -7.40 -32.57
N CYS A 91 -0.88 -8.02 -32.09
CA CYS A 91 -1.06 -9.47 -32.08
C CYS A 91 -2.23 -9.85 -32.99
N ILE A 92 -2.16 -11.05 -33.57
CA ILE A 92 -3.24 -11.65 -34.36
C ILE A 92 -3.90 -12.72 -33.52
N ILE A 93 -5.21 -12.62 -33.35
CA ILE A 93 -6.03 -13.72 -32.85
C ILE A 93 -6.60 -14.44 -34.07
N PRO A 94 -6.13 -15.67 -34.38
CA PRO A 94 -6.60 -16.43 -35.54
C PRO A 94 -8.09 -16.77 -35.40
N ASN A 95 -8.72 -16.99 -36.55
CA ASN A 95 -10.10 -17.46 -36.61
C ASN A 95 -10.20 -18.82 -35.91
N ASP A 96 -11.12 -18.90 -34.95
CA ASP A 96 -11.47 -20.17 -34.34
C ASP A 96 -12.65 -20.80 -35.09
N LYS A 97 -12.34 -21.85 -35.86
CA LYS A 97 -13.30 -22.64 -36.63
C LYS A 97 -14.42 -23.23 -35.76
N LYS A 98 -14.22 -23.39 -34.44
CA LYS A 98 -15.23 -23.93 -33.52
C LYS A 98 -16.24 -22.88 -33.07
N THR A 99 -15.81 -21.64 -32.89
CA THR A 99 -16.68 -20.53 -32.47
C THR A 99 -17.18 -19.69 -33.64
N GLY A 100 -16.62 -19.89 -34.84
CA GLY A 100 -16.99 -19.16 -36.06
C GLY A 100 -16.56 -17.69 -36.05
N LYS A 101 -15.66 -17.31 -35.11
CA LYS A 101 -15.21 -15.93 -34.94
C LYS A 101 -14.10 -15.61 -35.93
N GLU A 102 -14.25 -14.50 -36.63
CA GLU A 102 -13.25 -14.00 -37.58
C GLU A 102 -11.94 -13.66 -36.86
N SER A 103 -10.83 -13.77 -37.60
CA SER A 103 -9.52 -13.33 -37.09
C SER A 103 -9.50 -11.82 -36.92
N TYR A 104 -8.90 -11.35 -35.84
CA TYR A 104 -8.80 -9.91 -35.55
C TYR A 104 -7.44 -9.55 -34.96
N TYR A 105 -7.11 -8.26 -35.01
CA TYR A 105 -5.94 -7.67 -34.40
C TYR A 105 -6.27 -7.15 -33.00
N VAL A 106 -5.34 -7.35 -32.07
CA VAL A 106 -5.45 -6.82 -30.71
C VAL A 106 -4.10 -6.25 -30.28
N LEU A 107 -4.12 -5.16 -29.52
CA LEU A 107 -2.92 -4.65 -28.88
C LEU A 107 -2.72 -5.32 -27.52
N VAL A 108 -1.50 -5.80 -27.29
CA VAL A 108 -1.07 -6.33 -26.00
C VAL A 108 0.02 -5.44 -25.44
N HIS A 109 -0.22 -4.85 -24.27
CA HIS A 109 0.77 -4.06 -23.54
C HIS A 109 1.50 -4.96 -22.54
N ALA A 110 2.75 -5.31 -22.87
CA ALA A 110 3.56 -6.18 -22.03
C ALA A 110 4.38 -5.36 -21.03
N THR A 111 4.27 -5.72 -19.76
CA THR A 111 4.87 -5.00 -18.63
C THR A 111 5.99 -5.78 -17.94
N ASN A 112 6.05 -7.11 -18.14
CA ASN A 112 7.08 -8.01 -17.61
C ASN A 112 8.21 -8.22 -18.63
N LYS A 113 9.46 -8.17 -18.17
CA LYS A 113 10.66 -8.36 -19.00
C LYS A 113 10.70 -9.73 -19.68
N ASP A 114 10.32 -10.79 -18.96
CA ASP A 114 10.35 -12.15 -19.50
C ASP A 114 9.28 -12.35 -20.57
N THR A 115 8.10 -11.78 -20.34
CA THR A 115 7.02 -11.73 -21.33
C THR A 115 7.45 -10.97 -22.59
N ILE A 116 8.05 -9.78 -22.42
CA ILE A 116 8.60 -8.98 -23.53
C ILE A 116 9.60 -9.80 -24.35
N ASN A 117 10.50 -10.54 -23.70
CA ASN A 117 11.48 -11.38 -24.40
C ASN A 117 10.81 -12.51 -25.20
N LYS A 118 9.86 -13.22 -24.59
CA LYS A 118 9.11 -14.29 -25.26
C LYS A 118 8.29 -13.76 -26.44
N MET A 119 7.64 -12.61 -26.26
CA MET A 119 6.88 -11.95 -27.31
C MET A 119 7.77 -11.49 -28.47
N ASN A 120 8.95 -10.92 -28.19
CA ASN A 120 9.91 -10.56 -29.22
C ASN A 120 10.39 -11.79 -30.03
N ALA A 121 10.55 -12.94 -29.39
CA ALA A 121 10.97 -14.18 -30.06
C ALA A 121 9.93 -14.68 -31.07
N LEU A 122 8.64 -14.38 -30.87
CA LEU A 122 7.56 -14.78 -31.80
C LEU A 122 7.41 -13.87 -33.02
N ILE A 123 8.06 -12.70 -33.06
CA ILE A 123 7.91 -11.74 -34.18
C ILE A 123 8.40 -12.36 -35.50
N THR A 124 9.62 -12.89 -35.52
CA THR A 124 10.22 -13.47 -36.74
C THR A 124 9.44 -14.70 -37.24
N PRO A 125 9.10 -15.70 -36.39
CA PRO A 125 8.24 -16.80 -36.81
C PRO A 125 6.89 -16.34 -37.34
N THR A 126 6.24 -15.37 -36.68
CA THR A 126 4.94 -14.85 -37.13
C THR A 126 5.05 -14.25 -38.52
N ARG A 127 6.08 -13.43 -38.76
CA ARG A 127 6.30 -12.84 -40.09
C ARG A 127 6.52 -13.92 -41.15
N PHE A 128 7.28 -14.96 -40.83
CA PHE A 128 7.50 -16.08 -41.74
C PHE A 128 6.18 -16.79 -42.09
N VAL A 129 5.32 -17.07 -41.10
CA VAL A 129 3.98 -17.67 -41.32
C VAL A 129 3.12 -16.80 -42.23
N LEU A 130 3.12 -15.48 -42.02
CA LEU A 130 2.34 -14.54 -42.83
C LEU A 130 2.84 -14.43 -44.28
N GLU A 131 4.14 -14.60 -44.50
CA GLU A 131 4.75 -14.60 -45.84
C GLU A 131 4.57 -15.95 -46.57
N HIS A 132 4.28 -17.05 -45.85
CA HIS A 132 4.15 -18.41 -46.40
C HIS A 132 2.82 -19.08 -45.97
N PRO A 133 1.65 -18.53 -46.34
CA PRO A 133 0.33 -18.97 -45.84
C PRO A 133 -0.08 -20.40 -46.27
N GLY A 134 0.66 -21.03 -47.18
CA GLY A 134 0.42 -22.40 -47.65
C GLY A 134 1.34 -23.46 -47.05
N GLU A 135 2.29 -23.07 -46.19
CA GLU A 135 3.26 -23.98 -45.59
C GLU A 135 2.89 -24.29 -44.13
N GLU A 136 3.03 -25.55 -43.72
CA GLU A 136 2.95 -25.93 -42.30
C GLU A 136 4.20 -25.44 -41.58
N VAL A 137 4.19 -24.18 -41.19
CA VAL A 137 5.29 -23.58 -40.44
C VAL A 137 5.10 -23.86 -38.96
N THR A 138 5.92 -24.76 -38.40
CA THR A 138 6.03 -24.93 -36.96
C THR A 138 6.96 -23.85 -36.38
N SER A 139 6.42 -22.97 -35.52
CA SER A 139 7.25 -22.05 -34.74
C SER A 139 8.09 -22.85 -33.73
N PRO A 140 9.41 -22.61 -33.63
CA PRO A 140 10.25 -23.22 -32.58
C PRO A 140 9.97 -22.63 -31.20
N HIS A 141 9.17 -21.55 -31.13
CA HIS A 141 8.83 -20.86 -29.89
C HIS A 141 7.41 -21.19 -29.46
N GLU A 142 7.27 -21.55 -28.18
CA GLU A 142 5.98 -21.81 -27.57
C GLU A 142 5.13 -20.53 -27.48
N PRO A 143 3.78 -20.66 -27.54
CA PRO A 143 2.87 -19.55 -27.31
C PRO A 143 3.06 -18.91 -25.93
N VAL A 144 2.92 -17.59 -25.85
CA VAL A 144 3.08 -16.85 -24.59
C VAL A 144 1.78 -16.88 -23.80
N ALA A 145 1.75 -17.61 -22.68
CA ALA A 145 0.64 -17.56 -21.74
C ALA A 145 0.63 -16.22 -21.00
N LEU A 146 -0.50 -15.52 -21.02
CA LEU A 146 -0.68 -14.19 -20.45
C LEU A 146 -1.92 -14.12 -19.56
N GLU A 147 -1.76 -13.33 -18.50
CA GLU A 147 -2.81 -12.81 -17.64
C GLU A 147 -2.99 -11.33 -17.99
N LEU A 148 -4.20 -10.95 -18.41
CA LEU A 148 -4.46 -9.69 -19.10
C LEU A 148 -5.68 -8.99 -18.51
N LYS A 149 -5.68 -7.66 -18.54
CA LYS A 149 -6.85 -6.84 -18.25
C LYS A 149 -7.22 -5.99 -19.46
N ALA A 150 -8.49 -6.01 -19.85
CA ALA A 150 -8.98 -5.17 -20.95
C ALA A 150 -8.98 -3.69 -20.53
N ARG A 151 -8.39 -2.84 -21.37
CA ARG A 151 -8.26 -1.40 -21.16
C ARG A 151 -8.57 -0.63 -22.44
N PRO A 152 -9.11 0.59 -22.35
CA PRO A 152 -9.28 1.44 -23.53
C PRO A 152 -7.91 1.70 -24.18
N VAL A 153 -7.88 1.70 -25.51
CA VAL A 153 -6.66 2.00 -26.25
C VAL A 153 -6.35 3.49 -26.15
N PRO A 154 -5.15 3.90 -25.71
CA PRO A 154 -4.75 5.30 -25.77
C PRO A 154 -4.77 5.82 -27.21
N GLU A 155 -5.29 7.02 -27.42
CA GLU A 155 -5.44 7.61 -28.75
C GLU A 155 -4.11 7.68 -29.51
N GLU A 156 -3.04 8.11 -28.84
CA GLU A 156 -1.69 8.17 -29.42
C GLU A 156 -1.20 6.80 -29.89
N VAL A 157 -1.46 5.74 -29.11
CA VAL A 157 -1.07 4.37 -29.46
C VAL A 157 -1.87 3.87 -30.66
N MET A 158 -3.16 4.20 -30.73
CA MET A 158 -4.01 3.89 -31.88
C MET A 158 -3.50 4.57 -33.15
N ASP A 159 -3.10 5.84 -33.08
CA ASP A 159 -2.55 6.56 -34.23
C ASP A 159 -1.23 5.96 -34.74
N PHE A 160 -0.32 5.58 -33.83
CA PHE A 160 0.88 4.82 -34.20
C PHE A 160 0.54 3.46 -34.81
N THR A 161 -0.47 2.77 -34.29
CA THR A 161 -0.91 1.47 -34.81
C THR A 161 -1.45 1.59 -36.23
N LYS A 162 -2.28 2.59 -36.52
CA LYS A 162 -2.76 2.87 -37.88
C LYS A 162 -1.60 3.17 -38.83
N SER A 163 -0.66 4.01 -38.40
CA SER A 163 0.54 4.32 -39.18
C SER A 163 1.34 3.05 -39.50
N TYR A 164 1.58 2.21 -38.48
CA TYR A 164 2.28 0.94 -38.63
C TYR A 164 1.59 -0.03 -39.59
N MET A 165 0.27 -0.18 -39.50
CA MET A 165 -0.50 -1.05 -40.42
C MET A 165 -0.51 -0.50 -41.85
N ASN A 166 -0.42 0.82 -42.02
CA ASN A 166 -0.36 1.48 -43.32
C ASN A 166 1.05 1.55 -43.93
N MET A 167 2.10 1.15 -43.21
CA MET A 167 3.46 1.06 -43.77
C MET A 167 3.64 -0.12 -44.74
N GLY A 168 2.66 -1.03 -44.84
CA GLY A 168 2.65 -2.11 -45.83
C GLY A 168 2.20 -1.67 -47.24
N ASN A 169 2.34 -2.57 -48.22
CA ASN A 169 1.96 -2.30 -49.63
C ASN A 169 0.44 -2.17 -49.85
N ALA A 170 -0.38 -2.58 -48.89
CA ALA A 170 -1.83 -2.40 -48.93
C ALA A 170 -2.22 -1.26 -47.99
N LYS A 171 -2.45 -0.06 -48.52
CA LYS A 171 -3.04 1.04 -47.76
C LYS A 171 -4.44 0.62 -47.30
N MET A 172 -4.61 0.30 -46.02
CA MET A 172 -5.93 0.08 -45.45
C MET A 172 -6.57 1.42 -45.09
N SER A 173 -7.87 1.55 -45.31
CA SER A 173 -8.58 2.71 -44.79
C SER A 173 -8.67 2.63 -43.26
N ASP A 174 -8.71 3.78 -42.57
CA ASP A 174 -8.94 3.85 -41.13
C ASP A 174 -10.21 3.09 -40.70
N SER A 175 -11.24 3.07 -41.56
CA SER A 175 -12.47 2.32 -41.29
C SER A 175 -12.24 0.80 -41.32
N ASP A 176 -11.37 0.30 -42.19
CA ASP A 176 -11.13 -1.14 -42.32
C ASP A 176 -10.19 -1.65 -41.23
N ILE A 177 -9.24 -0.82 -40.80
CA ILE A 177 -8.43 -1.07 -39.60
C ILE A 177 -9.35 -1.21 -38.40
N LYS A 178 -10.29 -0.25 -38.18
CA LYS A 178 -11.24 -0.33 -37.05
C LYS A 178 -12.15 -1.56 -37.10
N LYS A 179 -12.50 -2.06 -38.28
CA LYS A 179 -13.35 -3.27 -38.41
C LYS A 179 -12.60 -4.56 -38.07
N THR A 180 -11.28 -4.59 -38.24
CA THR A 180 -10.44 -5.76 -38.01
C THR A 180 -9.71 -5.72 -36.68
N PHE A 181 -9.84 -4.61 -35.95
CA PHE A 181 -9.14 -4.35 -34.69
C PHE A 181 -10.12 -4.45 -33.50
N ALA A 182 -9.62 -4.93 -32.35
CA ALA A 182 -10.38 -5.07 -31.11
C ALA A 182 -10.69 -3.71 -30.46
N ASP A 183 -11.85 -3.58 -29.81
CA ASP A 183 -12.27 -2.30 -29.21
C ASP A 183 -11.42 -1.91 -27.99
N TYR A 184 -10.79 -2.90 -27.35
CA TYR A 184 -9.94 -2.74 -26.16
C TYR A 184 -8.53 -3.31 -26.42
N MET A 185 -7.54 -2.71 -25.76
CA MET A 185 -6.22 -3.32 -25.62
C MET A 185 -6.19 -4.26 -24.41
N LEU A 186 -5.20 -5.14 -24.38
CA LEU A 186 -4.98 -6.09 -23.31
C LEU A 186 -3.69 -5.74 -22.57
N GLU A 187 -3.81 -5.26 -21.33
CA GLU A 187 -2.69 -4.91 -20.47
C GLU A 187 -2.24 -6.12 -19.66
N GLU A 188 -0.95 -6.48 -19.73
CA GLU A 188 -0.37 -7.56 -18.93
C GLU A 188 -0.42 -7.22 -17.45
N ARG A 189 -1.01 -8.14 -16.68
CA ARG A 189 -1.21 -7.98 -15.25
C ARG A 189 -0.89 -9.28 -14.51
N ASP A 190 -0.16 -9.16 -13.41
CA ASP A 190 0.18 -10.30 -12.56
C ASP A 190 -0.89 -10.51 -11.48
N PHE A 191 -1.79 -11.48 -11.70
CA PHE A 191 -2.88 -11.75 -10.76
C PHE A 191 -2.41 -12.44 -9.47
N SER A 192 -1.16 -12.93 -9.43
CA SER A 192 -0.62 -13.61 -8.26
C SER A 192 -0.48 -12.67 -7.05
N THR A 193 -0.21 -11.39 -7.30
CA THR A 193 -0.13 -10.36 -6.27
C THR A 193 -1.49 -9.71 -6.03
N ASP A 194 -2.25 -9.44 -7.10
CA ASP A 194 -3.55 -8.74 -7.01
C ASP A 194 -4.58 -9.52 -6.17
N LYS A 195 -4.55 -10.86 -6.21
CA LYS A 195 -5.43 -11.70 -5.37
C LYS A 195 -5.22 -11.51 -3.87
N PHE A 196 -4.09 -10.96 -3.43
CA PHE A 196 -3.80 -10.72 -2.02
C PHE A 196 -3.83 -9.23 -1.65
N MET A 197 -4.03 -8.34 -2.62
CA MET A 197 -4.06 -6.90 -2.39
C MET A 197 -5.11 -6.47 -1.34
N PRO A 198 -6.32 -7.05 -1.29
CA PRO A 198 -7.26 -6.77 -0.20
C PRO A 198 -6.72 -7.20 1.17
N LEU A 199 -6.01 -8.34 1.25
CA LEU A 199 -5.44 -8.83 2.51
C LEU A 199 -4.33 -7.90 3.02
N PHE A 200 -3.48 -7.40 2.13
CA PHE A 200 -2.50 -6.37 2.49
C PHE A 200 -3.19 -5.09 2.98
N GLY A 201 -4.27 -4.66 2.33
CA GLY A 201 -5.09 -3.54 2.79
C GLY A 201 -5.65 -3.75 4.20
N ILE A 202 -6.11 -4.97 4.52
CA ILE A 202 -6.58 -5.33 5.87
C ILE A 202 -5.44 -5.20 6.90
N ILE A 203 -4.25 -5.73 6.61
CA ILE A 203 -3.09 -5.64 7.52
C ILE A 203 -2.73 -4.17 7.78
N VAL A 204 -2.65 -3.36 6.73
CA VAL A 204 -2.33 -1.93 6.81
C VAL A 204 -3.39 -1.15 7.62
N ALA A 205 -4.67 -1.51 7.49
CA ALA A 205 -5.75 -0.90 8.28
C ALA A 205 -5.79 -1.37 9.74
N LEU A 206 -5.45 -2.64 10.01
CA LEU A 206 -5.51 -3.22 11.36
C LEU A 206 -4.42 -2.67 12.30
N ILE A 207 -3.20 -2.45 11.82
CA ILE A 207 -2.09 -1.93 12.64
C ILE A 207 -2.46 -0.60 13.35
N PRO A 208 -2.90 0.48 12.64
CA PRO A 208 -3.29 1.72 13.29
C PRO A 208 -4.56 1.56 14.14
N ALA A 209 -5.51 0.70 13.75
CA ALA A 209 -6.70 0.41 14.54
C ALA A 209 -6.36 -0.21 15.90
N LEU A 210 -5.49 -1.23 15.92
CA LEU A 210 -5.00 -1.86 17.16
C LEU A 210 -4.23 -0.86 18.03
N MET A 211 -3.37 -0.04 17.43
CA MET A 211 -2.66 1.02 18.16
C MET A 211 -3.62 2.05 18.79
N PHE A 212 -4.74 2.35 18.12
CA PHE A 212 -5.77 3.25 18.65
C PHE A 212 -6.54 2.61 19.82
N ILE A 213 -6.83 1.32 19.75
CA ILE A 213 -7.48 0.58 20.85
C ILE A 213 -6.57 0.56 22.08
N VAL A 214 -5.29 0.23 21.91
CA VAL A 214 -4.31 0.19 23.00
C VAL A 214 -4.09 1.59 23.60
N SER A 215 -3.97 2.63 22.77
CA SER A 215 -3.79 4.00 23.27
C SER A 215 -5.02 4.48 24.05
N ARG A 216 -6.23 4.14 23.60
CA ARG A 216 -7.48 4.47 24.30
C ARG A 216 -7.60 3.71 25.63
N LYS A 217 -7.22 2.42 25.67
CA LYS A 217 -7.17 1.65 26.91
C LYS A 217 -6.14 2.21 27.90
N ARG A 218 -4.92 2.54 27.44
CA ARG A 218 -3.89 3.19 28.27
C ARG A 218 -4.33 4.58 28.76
N ALA A 219 -4.98 5.38 27.93
CA ALA A 219 -5.52 6.68 28.33
C ALA A 219 -6.65 6.54 29.35
N LYS A 220 -7.52 5.52 29.23
CA LYS A 220 -8.55 5.20 30.23
C LYS A 220 -7.92 4.71 31.54
N ALA A 221 -6.93 3.82 31.48
CA ALA A 221 -6.20 3.35 32.66
C ALA A 221 -5.48 4.51 33.36
N TYR A 222 -4.85 5.42 32.60
CA TYR A 222 -4.20 6.61 33.13
C TYR A 222 -5.20 7.63 33.72
N LYS A 223 -6.40 7.74 33.15
CA LYS A 223 -7.49 8.54 33.74
C LYS A 223 -8.06 7.89 35.01
N ALA A 224 -8.17 6.56 35.05
CA ALA A 224 -8.65 5.81 36.21
C ALA A 224 -7.62 5.75 37.34
N SER A 225 -6.32 5.85 37.03
CA SER A 225 -5.24 5.95 38.03
C SER A 225 -5.04 7.37 38.58
N ARG A 226 -5.87 8.35 38.18
CA ARG A 226 -5.87 9.68 38.79
C ARG A 226 -6.69 9.64 40.07
N THR A 227 -6.02 9.56 41.21
CA THR A 227 -6.59 9.96 42.48
C THR A 227 -6.81 11.48 42.45
N HIS A 228 -8.08 11.89 42.35
CA HIS A 228 -8.46 13.27 42.62
C HIS A 228 -8.46 13.45 44.13
N TYR A 229 -7.44 14.13 44.67
CA TYR A 229 -7.52 14.66 46.02
C TYR A 229 -8.56 15.78 46.00
N VAL A 230 -9.78 15.46 46.42
CA VAL A 230 -10.74 16.49 46.81
C VAL A 230 -10.16 17.10 48.08
N ASN A 231 -9.77 18.37 48.03
CA ASN A 231 -9.64 19.15 49.26
C ASN A 231 -11.03 19.12 49.89
N GLN A 232 -11.25 18.19 50.82
CA GLN A 232 -12.36 18.32 51.75
C GLN A 232 -12.10 19.66 52.43
N GLY A 233 -12.94 20.65 52.11
CA GLY A 233 -13.03 21.84 52.94
C GLY A 233 -13.19 21.40 54.40
N PRO A 234 -12.71 22.19 55.36
CA PRO A 234 -12.59 21.76 56.75
C PRO A 234 -13.89 21.10 57.22
N PRO A 235 -13.85 19.93 57.88
CA PRO A 235 -15.04 19.31 58.42
C PRO A 235 -15.69 20.31 59.37
N VAL A 236 -16.87 20.79 58.98
CA VAL A 236 -17.64 21.75 59.75
C VAL A 236 -18.39 20.98 60.82
N ASP A 237 -17.66 20.47 61.82
CA ASP A 237 -18.25 20.09 63.10
C ASP A 237 -18.15 21.30 64.03
N TYR A 238 -19.12 22.21 63.86
CA TYR A 238 -19.52 23.10 64.94
C TYR A 238 -20.06 22.23 66.08
N ASN A 239 -19.24 22.00 67.11
CA ASN A 239 -19.64 21.99 68.52
C ASN A 239 -18.51 21.45 69.39
N THR A 240 -17.50 22.26 69.67
CA THR A 240 -16.74 22.19 70.93
C THR A 240 -15.88 23.46 71.02
N PRO A 241 -16.02 24.30 72.05
CA PRO A 241 -15.11 25.42 72.23
C PRO A 241 -13.76 24.87 72.71
N PRO A 242 -12.63 25.15 72.04
CA PRO A 242 -11.33 24.86 72.63
C PRO A 242 -11.08 25.88 73.74
N SER A 243 -11.09 25.37 74.98
CA SER A 243 -10.53 25.97 76.18
C SER A 243 -9.20 26.67 75.90
N ASN A 244 -9.06 27.88 76.45
CA ASN A 244 -7.83 28.66 76.48
C ASN A 244 -6.62 27.84 76.94
N ALA A 245 -5.69 27.58 76.02
CA ALA A 245 -4.27 27.42 76.31
C ALA A 245 -3.50 27.80 75.03
N GLY A 246 -2.72 28.87 75.10
CA GLY A 246 -2.06 29.50 73.96
C GLY A 246 -1.16 28.53 73.18
N GLY A 247 -1.38 28.51 71.87
CA GLY A 247 -0.57 27.79 70.88
C GLY A 247 -1.33 27.80 69.57
N GLU A 248 -0.87 28.59 68.60
CA GLU A 248 -1.49 28.66 67.27
C GLU A 248 -1.64 27.26 66.66
N PRO A 249 -2.73 26.99 65.90
CA PRO A 249 -2.88 25.72 65.22
C PRO A 249 -1.74 25.54 64.21
N MET A 250 -0.85 24.56 64.44
CA MET A 250 0.18 24.20 63.48
C MET A 250 -0.47 23.84 62.14
N LYS A 251 -0.26 24.68 61.14
CA LYS A 251 -0.58 24.38 59.74
C LYS A 251 0.21 23.11 59.36
N ARG A 252 -0.50 22.03 59.06
CA ARG A 252 0.12 20.80 58.55
C ARG A 252 0.56 21.04 57.11
N TYR A 253 1.84 21.34 56.94
CA TYR A 253 2.48 21.37 55.64
C TYR A 253 2.84 19.94 55.20
N SER A 254 2.79 19.66 53.90
CA SER A 254 3.26 18.39 53.31
C SER A 254 4.74 18.15 53.64
N ALA A 255 5.19 16.89 53.71
CA ALA A 255 6.59 16.54 54.02
C ALA A 255 7.63 17.30 53.16
N GLN A 256 7.31 17.56 51.88
CA GLN A 256 8.17 18.33 50.96
C GLN A 256 8.33 19.83 51.30
N ALA A 257 7.42 20.40 52.10
CA ALA A 257 7.48 21.79 52.53
C ALA A 257 8.31 21.97 53.82
N TYR A 258 8.58 20.89 54.55
CA TYR A 258 9.52 20.90 55.68
C TYR A 258 10.98 20.87 55.21
N GLU A 259 11.25 20.19 54.09
CA GLU A 259 12.60 20.10 53.52
C GLU A 259 13.07 21.39 52.83
N THR A 260 12.15 22.32 52.52
CA THR A 260 12.45 23.57 51.80
C THR A 260 12.64 24.79 52.69
N HIS A 261 12.52 24.64 54.02
CA HIS A 261 12.71 25.74 54.98
C HIS A 261 13.83 25.44 55.98
N SER A 262 15.05 25.88 55.65
CA SER A 262 16.11 26.05 56.64
C SER A 262 15.84 27.34 57.43
N TYR A 263 15.48 27.21 58.71
CA TYR A 263 15.35 28.35 59.61
C TYR A 263 16.73 28.76 60.15
N PRO A 264 17.17 30.02 59.96
CA PRO A 264 18.38 30.52 60.59
C PRO A 264 18.08 30.95 62.04
N ARG A 265 18.89 30.46 62.99
CA ARG A 265 18.99 30.81 64.43
C ARG A 265 17.92 30.25 65.41
N GLY A 266 18.28 29.16 66.09
CA GLY A 266 18.85 29.16 67.45
C GLY A 266 17.99 29.59 68.66
N TYR A 267 17.67 28.61 69.52
CA TYR A 267 17.66 28.60 71.00
C TYR A 267 17.83 27.09 71.37
N GLY A 268 18.99 26.56 71.78
CA GLY A 268 19.68 26.71 73.09
C GLY A 268 18.85 26.03 74.20
N ALA A 269 19.28 25.06 75.01
CA ALA A 269 20.49 24.25 75.19
C ALA A 269 20.10 23.05 76.11
N ASP A 270 21.01 22.08 76.28
CA ASP A 270 21.04 21.00 77.30
C ASP A 270 20.19 19.74 77.00
N SER A 271 20.67 18.49 77.09
CA SER A 271 21.95 17.92 77.50
C SER A 271 22.04 16.43 77.11
N ASN A 272 23.27 15.96 76.89
CA ASN A 272 23.80 14.59 77.03
C ASN A 272 23.51 13.47 75.98
N ASN A 273 24.61 13.13 75.27
CA ASN A 273 25.11 11.80 74.86
C ASN A 273 24.20 10.91 73.98
N THR A 274 24.61 10.36 72.82
CA THR A 274 25.94 9.89 72.37
C THR A 274 25.86 9.59 70.86
N GLN A 275 26.87 10.05 70.10
CA GLN A 275 27.66 9.34 69.04
C GLN A 275 27.07 8.02 68.44
N GLU A 276 26.93 7.78 67.12
CA GLU A 276 28.01 7.60 66.11
C GLU A 276 27.51 7.46 64.64
N THR A 277 28.26 8.09 63.71
CA THR A 277 28.70 7.75 62.32
C THR A 277 27.83 7.12 61.20
N ILE A 278 27.64 7.92 60.13
CA ILE A 278 28.05 7.79 58.69
C ILE A 278 28.28 6.40 58.04
N GLY A 279 27.72 6.23 56.82
CA GLY A 279 28.12 5.29 55.75
C GLY A 279 26.89 4.55 55.18
N GLU A 280 26.62 4.35 53.90
CA GLU A 280 27.35 4.48 52.64
C GLU A 280 26.31 4.61 51.50
N MET A 281 26.72 5.26 50.43
CA MET A 281 26.00 5.44 49.18
C MET A 281 26.51 4.38 48.22
N ASP A 282 25.68 3.40 47.86
CA ASP A 282 26.06 2.38 46.87
C ASP A 282 25.20 2.46 45.61
N SER A 283 25.91 2.73 44.51
CA SER A 283 25.44 2.84 43.13
C SER A 283 24.97 1.48 42.58
N ILE A 284 23.81 1.46 41.93
CA ILE A 284 23.33 0.28 41.20
C ILE A 284 24.09 0.15 39.87
N ASP A 285 24.80 -0.96 39.73
CA ASP A 285 25.52 -1.44 38.55
C ASP A 285 24.55 -1.79 37.39
N THR A 286 24.81 -1.25 36.20
CA THR A 286 24.01 -1.44 34.97
C THR A 286 24.54 -2.54 34.04
N SER A 287 25.41 -3.42 34.51
CA SER A 287 26.04 -4.43 33.66
C SER A 287 25.25 -5.75 33.54
N ASN A 288 23.97 -5.74 33.12
CA ASN A 288 23.31 -6.97 32.62
C ASN A 288 22.05 -6.75 31.77
N LEU A 289 22.12 -5.87 30.77
CA LEU A 289 21.22 -5.91 29.61
C LEU A 289 22.03 -6.27 28.37
N LYS A 290 22.13 -7.58 28.10
CA LYS A 290 22.49 -8.08 26.77
C LYS A 290 21.24 -8.62 26.06
N LEU A 291 21.09 -8.12 24.84
CA LEU A 291 20.33 -8.65 23.72
C LEU A 291 20.66 -10.12 23.44
#